data_AF-A0A9E3B742-F1
#
_entry.id   AF-A0A9E3B742-F1
#
_cell.length_a   1.000
_cell.length_b   1.000
_cell.length_c   1.000
_cell.angle_alpha   90.00
_cell.angle_beta   90.00
_cell.angle_gamma   90.00
#
_symmetry.space_group_name_H-M   'P 1'
#
loop_
_entity.id
_entity.type
_entity.pdbx_description
1 polymer ?
#
loop_
_entity_poly.entity_id
_entity_poly.type
_entity_poly.pdbx_seq_one_letter_code
_entity_poly.pdbx_strand_id
1 'polypeptide(L)' 'MNQIQDRSEKVFHSQDLVLWHTHAERRSLPIPGVVVRQDDHDVIIRARVEGSVREIAVSPDELVER' A
#
# COMPACT_ATOMS: atom_id res chain seq x y z
N MET A 1 -12.49 -21.05 -18.74
CA MET A 1 -12.33 -19.68 -18.18
C MET A 1 -11.35 -19.78 -17.03
N ASN A 2 -10.05 -19.61 -17.29
CA ASN A 2 -9.05 -19.58 -16.23
C ASN A 2 -8.54 -18.14 -16.21
N GLN A 3 -9.14 -17.34 -15.32
CA GLN A 3 -8.60 -16.05 -14.96
C GLN A 3 -7.31 -16.34 -14.18
N ILE A 4 -6.20 -16.43 -14.92
CA ILE A 4 -4.86 -16.37 -14.34
C ILE A 4 -4.83 -14.99 -13.70
N GLN A 5 -4.99 -14.95 -12.37
CA GLN A 5 -4.66 -13.78 -11.58
C GLN A 5 -3.21 -13.48 -11.90
N ASP A 6 -3.04 -12.45 -12.70
CA ASP A 6 -1.78 -11.93 -13.15
C ASP A 6 -1.01 -11.54 -11.89
N ARG A 7 -0.19 -12.49 -11.42
CA ARG A 7 0.72 -12.33 -10.29
C ARG A 7 1.94 -11.55 -10.77
N SER A 8 1.73 -10.51 -11.57
CA SER A 8 2.73 -9.49 -11.79
C SER A 8 3.16 -9.01 -10.41
N GLU A 9 4.45 -9.14 -10.12
CA GLU A 9 5.04 -8.54 -8.93
C GLU A 9 4.57 -7.08 -8.89
N LYS A 10 3.80 -6.70 -7.87
CA LYS A 10 3.32 -5.32 -7.76
C LYS A 10 4.54 -4.43 -7.56
N VAL A 11 4.89 -3.66 -8.58
CA VAL A 11 5.99 -2.70 -8.55
C VAL A 11 5.42 -1.33 -8.26
N PHE A 12 5.94 -0.70 -7.22
CA PHE A 12 5.59 0.65 -6.80
C PHE A 12 6.80 1.57 -6.96
N HIS A 13 6.56 2.77 -7.46
CA HIS A 13 7.58 3.79 -7.62
C HIS A 13 7.46 4.88 -6.55
N SER A 14 8.59 5.54 -6.27
CA SER A 14 8.57 6.69 -5.36
C SER A 14 7.60 7.75 -5.90
N GLN A 15 6.80 8.32 -5.01
CA GLN A 15 5.74 9.30 -5.26
C GLN A 15 4.42 8.74 -5.80
N ASP A 16 4.29 7.44 -6.00
CA ASP A 16 3.01 6.84 -6.38
C ASP A 16 1.94 7.07 -5.29
N LEU A 17 0.74 7.40 -5.73
CA LEU A 17 -0.42 7.53 -4.86
C LEU A 17 -1.05 6.16 -4.65
N VAL A 18 -1.19 5.78 -3.38
CA VAL A 18 -1.71 4.46 -3.01
C VAL A 18 -2.77 4.58 -1.93
N LEU A 19 -3.66 3.60 -1.90
CA LEU A 19 -4.53 3.34 -0.77
C LEU A 19 -4.05 2.13 0.00
N TRP A 20 -3.85 2.35 1.29
CA TRP A 20 -3.49 1.29 2.22
C TRP A 20 -4.73 0.76 2.95
N HIS A 21 -4.96 -0.54 2.78
CA HIS A 21 -6.01 -1.30 3.43
C HIS A 21 -5.42 -2.11 4.58
N THR A 22 -5.41 -1.54 5.79
CA THR A 22 -4.96 -2.28 6.98
C THR A 22 -5.91 -3.43 7.30
N HIS A 23 -5.35 -4.63 7.49
CA HIS A 23 -6.12 -5.80 7.93
C HIS A 23 -6.65 -5.68 9.36
N ALA A 24 -6.13 -4.74 10.16
CA ALA A 24 -6.45 -4.63 11.59
C ALA A 24 -7.90 -4.22 11.85
N GLU A 25 -8.58 -3.57 10.89
CA GLU A 25 -9.95 -3.13 11.08
C GLU A 25 -10.78 -3.36 9.81
N ARG A 26 -11.53 -4.47 9.78
CA ARG A 26 -12.49 -4.86 8.72
C ARG A 26 -13.56 -3.80 8.36
N ARG A 27 -13.56 -2.62 8.97
CA ARG A 27 -14.51 -1.51 8.74
C ARG A 27 -13.86 -0.14 8.56
N SER A 28 -12.54 -0.03 8.61
CA SER A 28 -11.87 1.26 8.47
C SER A 28 -11.69 1.61 7.00
N LEU A 29 -11.97 2.88 6.66
CA LEU A 29 -11.74 3.41 5.33
C LEU A 29 -10.25 3.27 4.98
N PRO A 30 -9.90 3.00 3.71
CA PRO A 30 -8.51 2.94 3.30
C PRO A 30 -7.80 4.25 3.61
N ILE A 31 -6.54 4.13 4.03
CA ILE A 31 -5.70 5.27 4.39
C ILE A 31 -4.94 5.71 3.14
N PRO A 32 -5.12 6.97 2.66
CA PRO A 32 -4.32 7.48 1.57
C PRO A 32 -2.85 7.63 1.97
N GLY A 33 -1.96 7.21 1.08
CA GLY A 33 -0.53 7.30 1.26
C GLY A 33 0.20 7.63 -0.04
N VAL A 34 1.46 8.00 0.12
CA VAL A 34 2.41 8.21 -0.98
C VAL A 34 3.55 7.20 -0.81
N VAL A 35 3.92 6.48 -1.85
CA VAL A 35 5.07 5.58 -1.82
C VAL A 35 6.34 6.41 -1.67
N VAL A 36 7.17 6.06 -0.69
CA VAL A 36 8.49 6.66 -0.49
C VAL A 36 9.52 5.84 -1.25
N ARG A 37 9.51 4.52 -1.04
CA ARG A 37 10.36 3.53 -1.70
C ARG A 37 9.75 2.13 -1.59
N GLN A 38 10.24 1.21 -2.41
CA GLN A 38 9.96 -0.22 -2.30
C GLN A 38 11.27 -0.94 -1.97
N ASP A 39 11.21 -1.78 -0.94
CA ASP A 39 12.27 -2.72 -0.55
C ASP A 39 11.85 -4.13 -1.04
N ASP A 40 12.70 -5.16 -0.87
CA ASP A 40 12.49 -6.49 -1.49
C ASP A 40 11.13 -7.17 -1.15
N HIS A 41 10.58 -6.87 0.04
CA HIS A 41 9.35 -7.50 0.54
C HIS A 41 8.28 -6.50 0.98
N ASP A 42 8.64 -5.22 1.12
CA ASP A 42 7.79 -4.20 1.72
C ASP A 42 7.76 -2.94 0.86
N VAL A 43 6.64 -2.23 0.92
CA VAL A 43 6.53 -0.88 0.38
C VAL A 43 6.51 0.10 1.54
N ILE A 44 7.41 1.05 1.53
CA ILE A 44 7.43 2.12 2.53
C ILE A 44 6.53 3.24 2.01
N ILE A 45 5.42 3.47 2.71
CA ILE A 45 4.49 4.56 2.40
C ILE A 45 4.60 5.66 3.44
N ARG A 46 4.33 6.89 3.04
CA ARG A 46 4.07 8.01 3.93
C ARG A 46 2.58 8.28 3.97
N ALA A 47 1.98 8.10 5.14
CA ALA A 47 0.54 8.24 5.34
C ALA A 47 0.23 8.99 6.63
N ARG A 48 -1.01 9.50 6.74
CA ARG A 48 -1.51 10.14 7.97
C ARG A 48 -2.29 9.12 8.79
N VAL A 49 -1.79 8.78 9.96
CA VAL A 49 -2.41 7.84 10.90
C VAL A 49 -2.54 8.52 12.25
N GLU A 50 -3.74 8.45 12.84
CA GLU A 50 -4.05 9.07 14.15
C GLU A 50 -3.63 10.56 14.22
N GLY A 51 -3.87 11.29 13.12
CA GLY A 51 -3.57 12.72 13.03
C GLY A 51 -2.11 13.07 12.73
N SER A 52 -1.18 12.11 12.75
CA SER A 52 0.25 12.31 12.51
C SER A 52 0.70 11.73 11.16
N VAL A 53 1.64 12.38 10.48
CA VAL A 53 2.27 11.84 9.26
C VAL A 53 3.45 10.96 9.66
N ARG A 54 3.49 9.71 9.18
CA ARG A 54 4.54 8.73 9.49
C ARG A 54 4.87 7.89 8.25
N GLU A 55 6.08 7.32 8.25
CA GLU A 55 6.47 6.30 7.29
C GLU A 55 6.16 4.91 7.85
N ILE A 56 5.56 4.06 7.03
CA ILE A 56 5.01 2.77 7.44
C ILE A 56 5.41 1.75 6.38
N ALA A 57 6.02 0.64 6.82
CA ALA A 57 6.25 -0.52 5.98
C ALA A 57 4.95 -1.31 5.88
N VAL A 58 4.50 -1.57 4.66
CA VAL A 58 3.26 -2.31 4.39
C VAL A 58 3.51 -3.36 3.32
N SER A 59 2.72 -4.43 3.34
CA SER A 59 2.80 -5.43 2.28
C SER A 59 2.27 -4.84 0.97
N PRO A 60 2.91 -5.13 -0.19
CA PRO A 60 2.36 -4.83 -1.51
C PRO A 60 0.89 -5.27 -1.69
N ASP A 61 0.48 -6.35 -1.01
CA ASP A 61 -0.89 -6.87 -1.08
C ASP A 61 -1.91 -6.00 -0.35
N GLU A 62 -1.47 -5.19 0.62
CA GLU A 62 -2.30 -4.22 1.35
C GLU A 62 -2.48 -2.90 0.59
N LEU A 63 -1.80 -2.75 -0.56
CA LEU A 63 -1.82 -1.54 -1.38
C LEU A 63 -2.64 -1.71 -2.66
N VAL A 64 -3.33 -0.63 -3.00
CA VAL A 64 -4.04 -0.43 -4.27
C VAL A 64 -3.58 0.90 -4.88
N GLU A 65 -3.04 0.87 -6.09
CA GLU A 65 -2.70 2.07 -6.88
C GLU A 65 -3.95 2.89 -7.23
N ARG A 66 -3.80 4.20 -7.35
CA ARG A 66 -4.90 5.15 -7.60
C ARG A 66 -4.79 5.89 -8.91
#